data_AF-A0A972R3H9-F1
#
_entry.id   AF-A0A972R3H9-F1
#
_cell.length_a   1.000
_cell.length_b   1.000
_cell.length_c   1.000
_cell.angle_alpha   90.00
_cell.angle_beta   90.00
_cell.angle_gamma   90.00
#
_symmetry.space_group_name_H-M   'P 1'
#
loop_
_entity.id
_entity.type
_entity.pdbx_description
1 polymer ?
#
loop_
_entity_poly.entity_id
_entity_poly.type
_entity_poly.pdbx_seq_one_letter_code
_entity_poly.pdbx_strand_id
1 'polypeptide(L)'
;MVTDIKASLDRFTSPEGGILLVDKAPDWTSFDVVKKVRNLFHLRKVGHAGTLDPSATGLLILCSNQHTRKVHEYQELPKEYTGTMKLGWITDSLDADTEEKDPRPFNHINEVILQETALQLVGDIEQIPPMYSALKKKGKRLYTLA
;
A
#
# COMPACT_ATOMS: atom_id res chain seq x y z
N MET A 1 -3.55 -6.36 -22.15
CA MET A 1 -5.03 -6.38 -22.13
C MET A 1 -5.51 -5.04 -21.61
N VAL A 2 -6.01 -4.16 -22.48
CA VAL A 2 -6.72 -2.95 -22.03
C VAL A 2 -8.15 -3.38 -21.82
N THR A 3 -8.53 -3.59 -20.56
CA THR A 3 -9.93 -3.81 -20.19
C THR A 3 -10.70 -2.56 -20.61
N ASP A 4 -11.83 -2.72 -21.27
CA ASP A 4 -12.74 -1.61 -21.55
C ASP A 4 -13.08 -0.90 -20.22
N ILE A 5 -12.61 0.35 -20.09
CA ILE A 5 -12.77 1.17 -18.89
C ILE A 5 -14.26 1.36 -18.60
N LYS A 6 -15.07 1.56 -19.65
CA LYS A 6 -16.51 1.75 -19.51
C LYS A 6 -17.16 0.48 -18.97
N ALA A 7 -16.85 -0.67 -19.55
CA ALA A 7 -17.38 -1.94 -19.07
C ALA A 7 -16.96 -2.26 -17.62
N SER A 8 -15.75 -1.86 -17.21
CA SER A 8 -15.28 -2.01 -15.83
C SER A 8 -16.02 -1.09 -14.87
N LEU A 9 -16.25 0.15 -15.25
CA LEU A 9 -17.03 1.11 -14.47
C LEU A 9 -18.49 0.67 -14.35
N ASP A 10 -19.12 0.25 -15.45
CA ASP A 10 -20.52 -0.21 -15.46
C ASP A 10 -20.71 -1.39 -14.48
N ARG A 11 -19.80 -2.38 -14.50
CA ARG A 11 -19.78 -3.47 -13.52
C ARG A 11 -19.55 -2.97 -12.10
N PHE A 12 -18.58 -2.08 -11.89
CA PHE A 12 -18.27 -1.56 -10.56
C PHE A 12 -19.43 -0.78 -9.95
N THR A 13 -20.22 -0.07 -10.76
CA THR A 13 -21.38 0.70 -10.29
C THR A 13 -22.69 -0.09 -10.23
N SER A 14 -22.70 -1.32 -10.74
CA SER A 14 -23.87 -2.20 -10.70
C SER A 14 -24.29 -2.56 -9.26
N PRO A 15 -25.55 -2.98 -9.02
CA PRO A 15 -26.00 -3.48 -7.72
C PRO A 15 -25.17 -4.66 -7.18
N GLU A 16 -24.69 -5.54 -8.06
CA GLU A 16 -23.80 -6.66 -7.77
C GLU A 16 -22.40 -6.16 -7.36
N GLY A 17 -22.02 -5.01 -7.90
CA GLY A 17 -20.71 -4.40 -7.75
C GLY A 17 -19.64 -5.12 -8.57
N GLY A 18 -18.41 -4.66 -8.41
CA GLY A 18 -17.28 -5.20 -9.15
C GLY A 18 -15.97 -4.73 -8.57
N ILE A 19 -14.95 -4.78 -9.42
CA ILE A 19 -13.57 -4.39 -9.12
C ILE A 19 -13.23 -3.18 -9.97
N LEU A 20 -12.58 -2.19 -9.36
CA LEU A 20 -11.98 -1.05 -10.06
C LEU A 20 -10.50 -1.00 -9.69
N LEU A 21 -9.64 -0.99 -10.71
CA LEU A 21 -8.20 -0.82 -10.56
C LEU A 21 -7.91 0.67 -10.65
N VAL A 22 -7.35 1.24 -9.59
CA VAL A 22 -7.03 2.66 -9.50
C VAL A 22 -5.53 2.83 -9.36
N ASP A 23 -4.94 3.72 -10.13
CA ASP A 23 -3.60 4.21 -9.84
C ASP A 23 -3.70 5.31 -8.77
N LYS A 24 -3.25 5.01 -7.55
CA LYS A 24 -3.32 5.91 -6.41
C LYS A 24 -2.31 7.05 -6.60
N ALA A 25 -2.81 8.27 -6.62
CA ALA A 25 -1.97 9.47 -6.59
C ALA A 25 -1.16 9.58 -5.28
N PRO A 26 -0.01 10.29 -5.30
CA PRO A 26 0.72 10.61 -4.08
C PRO A 26 -0.13 11.51 -3.17
N ASP A 27 0.19 11.54 -1.88
CA ASP A 27 -0.46 12.32 -0.81
C ASP A 27 -1.91 11.93 -0.51
N TRP A 28 -2.46 10.94 -1.20
CA TRP A 28 -3.78 10.38 -0.91
C TRP A 28 -3.64 9.16 -0.02
N THR A 29 -4.38 9.09 1.08
CA THR A 29 -4.53 7.80 1.77
C THR A 29 -5.35 6.85 0.89
N SER A 30 -5.15 5.54 1.05
CA SER A 30 -6.00 4.54 0.39
C SER A 30 -7.50 4.75 0.70
N PHE A 31 -7.82 5.27 1.89
CA PHE A 31 -9.20 5.55 2.29
C PHE A 31 -9.76 6.81 1.62
N ASP A 32 -8.93 7.82 1.32
CA ASP A 32 -9.38 9.01 0.58
C ASP A 32 -9.86 8.62 -0.83
N VAL A 33 -9.14 7.70 -1.49
CA VAL A 33 -9.58 7.15 -2.79
C VAL A 33 -10.91 6.42 -2.65
N VAL A 34 -11.06 5.55 -1.64
CA VAL A 34 -12.34 4.86 -1.36
C VAL A 34 -13.47 5.86 -1.16
N LYS A 35 -13.26 6.91 -0.35
CA LYS A 35 -14.26 7.94 -0.06
C LYS A 35 -14.64 8.71 -1.32
N LYS A 36 -13.64 9.10 -2.13
CA LYS A 36 -13.84 9.82 -3.39
C LYS A 36 -14.66 9.00 -4.38
N VAL A 37 -14.27 7.75 -4.62
CA VAL A 37 -14.94 6.84 -5.56
C VAL A 37 -16.36 6.53 -5.09
N ARG A 38 -16.54 6.22 -3.80
CA ARG A 38 -17.87 5.96 -3.23
C ARG A 38 -18.82 7.14 -3.42
N ASN A 39 -18.33 8.36 -3.16
CA ASN A 39 -19.14 9.57 -3.27
C ASN A 39 -19.43 9.93 -4.73
N LEU A 40 -18.45 9.77 -5.63
CA LEU A 40 -18.59 10.08 -7.06
C LEU A 40 -19.67 9.22 -7.74
N PHE A 41 -19.75 7.94 -7.37
CA PHE A 41 -20.68 6.99 -7.97
C PHE A 41 -21.90 6.68 -7.08
N HIS A 42 -22.09 7.42 -5.99
CA HIS A 42 -23.19 7.23 -5.03
C HIS A 42 -23.34 5.78 -4.53
N LEU A 43 -22.23 5.08 -4.34
CA LEU A 43 -22.24 3.66 -3.96
C LEU A 43 -22.44 3.50 -2.46
N ARG A 44 -23.21 2.48 -2.07
CA ARG A 44 -23.44 2.18 -0.65
C ARG A 44 -22.20 1.64 0.05
N LYS A 45 -21.44 0.78 -0.64
CA LYS A 45 -20.30 0.06 -0.06
C LYS A 45 -19.14 0.00 -1.04
N VAL A 46 -17.98 0.50 -0.61
CA VAL A 46 -16.70 0.41 -1.31
C VAL A 46 -15.63 0.07 -0.28
N GLY A 47 -14.70 -0.81 -0.63
CA GLY A 47 -13.50 -1.12 0.15
C GLY A 47 -12.28 -1.27 -0.78
N HIS A 48 -11.08 -1.28 -0.21
CA HIS A 48 -9.84 -1.52 -0.94
C HIS A 48 -9.19 -2.83 -0.51
N ALA A 49 -8.35 -3.42 -1.35
CA ALA A 49 -7.72 -4.71 -1.13
C ALA A 49 -6.20 -4.67 -0.99
N GLY A 50 -5.74 -3.80 -0.10
CA GLY A 50 -4.32 -3.52 0.15
C GLY A 50 -4.17 -2.05 0.45
N THR A 51 -3.51 -1.71 1.55
CA THR A 51 -3.22 -0.31 1.88
C THR A 51 -1.92 0.08 1.18
N LEU A 52 -1.94 1.19 0.47
CA LEU A 52 -0.75 1.94 0.10
C LEU A 52 -0.62 3.14 1.04
N ASP A 53 0.59 3.39 1.51
CA ASP A 53 0.93 4.56 2.31
C ASP A 53 0.67 5.87 1.54
N PRO A 54 0.51 7.01 2.22
CA PRO A 54 0.15 8.27 1.57
C PRO A 54 1.12 8.67 0.46
N SER A 55 2.43 8.57 0.71
CA SER A 55 3.50 8.91 -0.25
C SER A 55 3.67 7.88 -1.37
N ALA A 56 3.26 6.63 -1.18
CA ALA A 56 3.32 5.60 -2.21
C ALA A 56 2.32 5.89 -3.35
N THR A 57 2.64 5.45 -4.57
CA THR A 57 1.73 5.52 -5.73
C THR A 57 1.52 4.13 -6.33
N GLY A 58 0.62 3.99 -7.29
CA GLY A 58 0.43 2.74 -8.02
C GLY A 58 -0.89 2.03 -7.69
N LEU A 59 -0.93 0.73 -7.98
CA LEU A 59 -2.18 -0.03 -8.05
C LEU A 59 -2.88 -0.16 -6.68
N LEU A 60 -4.05 0.45 -6.57
CA LEU A 60 -5.03 0.26 -5.50
C LEU A 60 -6.28 -0.44 -6.06
N ILE A 61 -6.52 -1.67 -5.59
CA ILE A 61 -7.68 -2.46 -5.99
C ILE A 61 -8.87 -2.06 -5.13
N LEU A 62 -9.93 -1.55 -5.75
CA LEU A 62 -11.20 -1.24 -5.10
C LEU A 62 -12.25 -2.29 -5.43
N CYS A 63 -13.06 -2.63 -4.44
CA CYS A 63 -14.22 -3.51 -4.57
C CYS A 63 -15.48 -2.76 -4.15
N SER A 64 -16.59 -2.94 -4.88
CA SER A 64 -17.89 -2.36 -4.54
C SER A 64 -18.93 -3.43 -4.18
N ASN A 65 -19.96 -3.04 -3.42
CA ASN A 65 -21.13 -3.84 -3.09
C ASN A 65 -20.78 -5.29 -2.67
N GLN A 66 -21.27 -6.31 -3.39
CA GLN A 66 -21.08 -7.71 -3.00
C GLN A 66 -19.60 -8.14 -3.12
N HIS A 67 -18.85 -7.55 -4.05
CA HIS A 67 -17.44 -7.86 -4.28
C HIS A 67 -16.54 -7.43 -3.12
N THR A 68 -17.00 -6.53 -2.23
CA THR A 68 -16.25 -6.22 -1.00
C THR A 68 -16.03 -7.42 -0.08
N ARG A 69 -16.79 -8.51 -0.26
CA ARG A 69 -16.57 -9.77 0.48
C ARG A 69 -15.33 -10.53 0.00
N LYS A 70 -14.86 -10.25 -1.21
CA LYS A 70 -13.70 -10.90 -1.85
C LYS A 70 -12.38 -10.14 -1.66
N VAL A 71 -12.38 -9.07 -0.88
CA VAL A 71 -11.19 -8.23 -0.63
C VAL A 71 -9.99 -9.05 -0.18
N HIS A 72 -10.21 -10.05 0.68
CA HIS A 72 -9.16 -10.94 1.19
C HIS A 72 -8.44 -11.69 0.06
N GLU A 73 -9.15 -12.15 -0.95
CA GLU A 73 -8.59 -12.92 -2.08
C GLU A 73 -7.51 -12.10 -2.81
N TYR A 74 -7.73 -10.79 -2.97
CA TYR A 74 -6.74 -9.91 -3.61
C TYR A 74 -5.62 -9.50 -2.65
N GLN A 75 -5.91 -9.40 -1.34
CA GLN A 75 -4.91 -9.12 -0.32
C GLN A 75 -3.86 -10.22 -0.17
N GLU A 76 -4.17 -11.46 -0.57
CA GLU A 76 -3.24 -12.60 -0.53
C GLU A 76 -2.40 -12.77 -1.80
N LEU A 77 -2.74 -12.09 -2.91
CA LEU A 77 -1.96 -12.17 -4.14
C LEU A 77 -0.50 -11.73 -3.95
N PRO A 78 0.45 -12.15 -4.78
CA PRO A 78 1.78 -11.54 -4.77
C PRO A 78 1.69 -10.05 -5.13
N LYS A 79 2.62 -9.25 -4.60
CA LYS A 79 2.77 -7.82 -4.92
C LYS A 79 4.18 -7.55 -5.39
N GLU A 80 4.30 -6.60 -6.30
CA GLU A 80 5.57 -6.10 -6.80
C GLU A 80 5.66 -4.61 -6.47
N TYR A 81 6.83 -4.18 -6.02
CA TYR A 81 7.10 -2.80 -5.64
C TYR A 81 8.42 -2.36 -6.24
N THR A 82 8.49 -1.09 -6.62
CA THR A 82 9.72 -0.41 -6.97
C THR A 82 9.85 0.84 -6.12
N GLY A 83 11.07 1.20 -5.73
CA GLY A 83 11.30 2.39 -4.92
C GLY A 83 12.76 2.76 -4.83
N THR A 84 13.02 3.85 -4.13
CA THR A 84 14.36 4.35 -3.84
C THR A 84 14.54 4.46 -2.34
N MET A 85 15.70 4.04 -1.83
CA MET A 85 16.06 4.20 -0.42
C MET A 85 17.20 5.21 -0.27
N LYS A 86 17.19 5.94 0.84
CA LYS A 86 18.30 6.84 1.23
C LYS A 86 19.13 6.15 2.31
N LEU A 87 20.43 6.04 2.09
CA LEU A 87 21.36 5.46 3.07
C LEU A 87 21.87 6.52 4.05
N GLY A 88 22.20 6.06 5.26
CA GLY A 88 22.84 6.88 6.29
C GLY A 88 21.91 7.64 7.22
N TRP A 89 20.60 7.38 7.17
CA TRP A 89 19.59 8.04 8.00
C TRP A 89 18.51 7.04 8.45
N ILE A 90 17.82 7.37 9.53
CA ILE A 90 16.67 6.62 10.05
C ILE A 90 15.52 7.60 10.29
N THR A 91 14.30 7.18 10.00
CA THR A 91 13.06 7.93 10.29
C THR A 91 12.16 7.09 11.21
N ASP A 92 11.25 7.72 11.95
CA ASP A 92 10.38 6.97 12.88
C ASP A 92 9.40 6.08 12.10
N SER A 93 8.96 6.53 10.93
CA SER A 93 8.05 5.84 10.01
C SER A 93 8.72 4.83 9.08
N LEU A 94 10.07 4.78 9.05
CA LEU A 94 10.87 3.98 8.11
C LEU A 94 10.63 4.31 6.62
N ASP A 95 10.12 5.51 6.33
CA ASP A 95 9.93 6.08 5.01
C ASP A 95 10.33 7.58 5.01
N ALA A 96 9.97 8.31 3.96
CA ALA A 96 10.27 9.74 3.81
C ALA A 96 9.21 10.67 4.45
N ASP A 97 8.20 10.14 5.15
CA ASP A 97 7.07 10.93 5.68
C ASP A 97 7.40 11.62 7.02
N THR A 98 8.46 11.20 7.71
CA THR A 98 8.92 11.81 8.97
C THR A 98 10.36 12.32 8.88
N GLU A 99 10.74 13.18 9.83
CA GLU A 99 12.07 13.81 9.85
C GLU A 99 13.21 12.79 9.94
N GLU A 100 14.27 13.03 9.18
CA GLU A 100 15.51 12.25 9.21
C GLU A 100 16.24 12.42 10.55
N LYS A 101 16.65 11.30 11.13
CA LYS A 101 17.36 11.22 12.41
C LYS A 101 18.55 10.27 12.31
N ASP A 102 19.40 10.31 13.33
CA ASP A 102 20.52 9.38 13.53
C ASP A 102 21.42 9.24 12.29
N PRO A 103 22.14 10.31 11.88
CA PRO A 103 23.04 10.26 10.74
C PRO A 103 24.17 9.26 10.97
N ARG A 104 24.37 8.34 10.02
CA ARG A 104 25.42 7.31 10.07
C ARG A 104 26.32 7.36 8.83
N PRO A 105 27.64 7.17 8.99
CA PRO A 105 28.56 7.14 7.85
C PRO A 105 28.25 5.94 6.95
N PHE A 106 28.11 6.18 5.65
CA PHE A 106 27.77 5.15 4.65
C PHE A 106 28.80 5.03 3.53
N ASN A 107 29.90 5.79 3.57
CA ASN A 107 30.92 5.82 2.51
C ASN A 107 31.62 4.47 2.28
N HIS A 108 31.52 3.54 3.23
CA HIS A 108 32.06 2.19 3.11
C HIS A 108 31.14 1.24 2.33
N ILE A 109 29.90 1.64 2.06
CA ILE A 109 28.92 0.85 1.31
C ILE A 109 29.20 1.01 -0.19
N ASN A 110 29.33 -0.11 -0.88
CA ASN A 110 29.50 -0.17 -2.33
C ASN A 110 28.46 -1.11 -2.97
N GLU A 111 28.41 -1.12 -4.30
CA GLU A 111 27.45 -1.93 -5.07
C GLU A 111 27.49 -3.42 -4.74
N VAL A 112 28.70 -3.97 -4.53
CA VAL A 112 28.87 -5.39 -4.19
C VAL A 112 28.22 -5.71 -2.85
N ILE A 113 28.48 -4.90 -1.82
CA ILE A 113 27.87 -5.07 -0.49
C ILE A 113 26.35 -4.93 -0.57
N LEU A 114 25.83 -4.00 -1.36
CA LEU A 114 24.38 -3.81 -1.54
C LEU A 114 23.74 -5.05 -2.17
N GLN A 115 24.32 -5.58 -3.25
CA GLN A 115 23.80 -6.75 -3.94
C GLN A 115 23.86 -8.00 -3.05
N GLU A 116 24.98 -8.24 -2.35
CA GLU A 116 25.12 -9.36 -1.42
C GLU A 116 24.12 -9.28 -0.26
N THR A 117 23.89 -8.07 0.28
CA THR A 117 22.90 -7.86 1.35
C THR A 117 21.48 -8.07 0.84
N ALA A 118 21.15 -7.56 -0.35
CA ALA A 118 19.82 -7.72 -0.95
C ALA A 118 19.47 -9.20 -1.22
N LEU A 119 20.45 -10.01 -1.62
CA LEU A 119 20.25 -11.45 -1.83
C LEU A 119 19.84 -12.20 -0.54
N GLN A 120 20.25 -11.71 0.64
CA GLN A 120 19.84 -12.30 1.93
C GLN A 120 18.36 -12.06 2.25
N LEU A 121 17.72 -11.13 1.55
CA LEU A 121 16.29 -10.80 1.70
C LEU A 121 15.41 -11.57 0.71
N VAL A 122 15.98 -12.45 -0.12
CA VAL A 122 15.25 -13.26 -1.10
C VAL A 122 14.83 -14.59 -0.46
N GLY A 123 13.54 -14.92 -0.59
CA GLY A 123 12.94 -16.14 -0.04
C GLY A 123 12.11 -15.86 1.21
N ASP A 124 11.89 -16.89 2.02
CA ASP A 124 11.14 -16.75 3.26
C ASP A 124 12.02 -16.11 4.35
N ILE A 125 11.58 -14.97 4.87
CA ILE A 125 12.28 -14.23 5.93
C ILE A 125 11.32 -13.88 7.07
N GLU A 126 11.86 -13.75 8.29
CA GLU A 126 11.13 -13.17 9.40
C GLU A 126 11.27 -11.64 9.37
N GLN A 127 10.15 -10.94 9.30
CA GLN A 127 10.11 -9.48 9.32
C GLN A 127 9.35 -9.00 10.55
N ILE A 128 9.94 -8.06 11.30
CA ILE A 128 9.25 -7.33 12.35
C ILE A 128 8.52 -6.14 11.69
N PRO A 129 7.18 -6.06 11.78
CA PRO A 129 6.45 -4.94 11.20
C PRO A 129 6.81 -3.60 11.86
N PRO A 130 6.76 -2.48 11.11
CA PRO A 130 7.01 -1.15 11.67
C PRO A 130 5.95 -0.73 12.69
N MET A 131 6.33 0.18 13.59
CA MET A 131 5.42 0.80 14.55
C MET A 131 4.35 1.65 13.86
N TYR A 132 4.71 2.36 12.79
CA TYR A 132 3.76 3.03 11.90
C TYR A 132 3.09 2.01 10.97
N SER A 133 2.17 1.21 11.50
CA SER A 133 1.41 0.24 10.71
C SER A 133 -0.04 0.11 11.15
N ALA A 134 -0.87 -0.41 10.24
CA ALA A 134 -2.30 -0.63 10.48
C ALA A 134 -2.59 -1.85 11.39
N LEU A 135 -1.56 -2.62 11.78
CA LEU A 135 -1.68 -3.76 12.66
C LEU A 135 -2.23 -3.35 14.02
N LYS A 136 -2.90 -4.27 14.71
CA LYS A 136 -3.48 -3.99 16.04
C LYS A 136 -2.69 -4.70 17.14
N LYS A 137 -2.38 -3.97 18.21
CA LYS A 137 -1.87 -4.52 19.48
C LYS A 137 -2.85 -4.17 20.58
N LYS A 138 -3.40 -5.19 21.26
CA LYS A 138 -4.44 -5.03 22.31
C LYS A 138 -5.64 -4.17 21.87
N GLY A 139 -6.08 -4.33 20.62
CA GLY A 139 -7.25 -3.63 20.06
C GLY A 139 -6.99 -2.22 19.51
N LYS A 140 -5.82 -1.61 19.77
CA LYS A 140 -5.41 -0.31 19.19
C LYS A 140 -4.49 -0.51 18.00
N ARG A 141 -4.56 0.37 16.99
CA ARG A 141 -3.68 0.31 15.81
C ARG A 141 -2.26 0.76 16.18
N LEU A 142 -1.21 0.13 15.65
CA LEU A 142 0.17 0.40 16.05
C LEU A 142 0.57 1.85 15.77
N TYR A 143 0.16 2.44 14.64
CA TYR A 143 0.44 3.86 14.37
C TYR A 143 -0.19 4.83 15.38
N THR A 144 -1.22 4.43 16.14
CA THR A 144 -1.80 5.27 17.21
C THR A 144 -1.02 5.21 18.52
N LEU A 145 -0.01 4.33 18.59
CA LEU A 145 0.87 4.13 19.73
C LEU A 145 2.31 4.58 19.44
N ALA A 146 2.59 4.99 18.20
CA ALA A 146 3.86 5.50 17.73
C ALA A 146 3.95 7.01 17.98
#